data_AF-A0A9D9GL65-F1
#
_entry.id   AF-A0A9D9GL65-F1
#
_cell.length_a   1.000
_cell.length_b   1.000
_cell.length_c   1.000
_cell.angle_alpha   90.00
_cell.angle_beta   90.00
_cell.angle_gamma   90.00
#
_symmetry.space_group_name_H-M   'P 1'
#
loop_
_entity.id
_entity.type
_entity.pdbx_description
1 polymer ?
#
loop_
_entity_poly.entity_id
_entity_poly.type
_entity_poly.pdbx_seq_one_letter_code
_entity_poly.pdbx_strand_id
1 'polypeptide(L)'
;MSLQEQFKQLPVDNINTAAFCEALKYTLDKDTANLKIKASDAGNVVMTVMQRAEQEKAMKDLAANKIWLANNKTKPGVKETASGLQYQVITEGTGEKPKATDKVTVTYTGTLTDGTIFDSSASPISFELNKVIPGWTEGIQLMPVGSKY
;
A
#
# COMPACT_ATOMS: atom_id res chain seq x y z
N MET A 1 -3.12 25.33 10.59
CA MET A 1 -2.07 24.31 10.52
C MET A 1 -0.76 24.96 10.88
N SER A 2 -0.05 24.44 11.87
CA SER A 2 1.26 24.96 12.30
C SER A 2 2.35 24.56 11.30
N LEU A 3 3.47 25.28 11.31
CA LEU A 3 4.64 24.93 10.50
C LEU A 3 5.14 23.51 10.84
N GLN A 4 5.08 23.12 12.13
CA GLN A 4 5.41 21.77 12.58
C GLN A 4 4.53 20.70 11.91
N GLU A 5 3.23 20.93 11.80
CA GLU A 5 2.31 20.00 11.14
C GLU A 5 2.60 19.90 9.64
N GLN A 6 2.96 21.00 8.99
CA GLN A 6 3.34 21.00 7.57
C GLN A 6 4.64 20.21 7.33
N PHE A 7 5.64 20.34 8.21
CA PHE A 7 6.88 19.57 8.10
C PHE A 7 6.68 18.06 8.29
N LYS A 8 5.76 17.66 9.17
CA LYS A 8 5.41 16.24 9.36
C LYS A 8 4.77 15.59 8.13
N GLN A 9 4.18 16.39 7.23
CA GLN A 9 3.56 15.89 6.00
C GLN A 9 4.55 15.74 4.85
N LEU A 10 5.77 16.28 4.97
CA LEU A 10 6.77 16.14 3.91
C LEU A 10 7.32 14.69 3.91
N PRO A 11 7.45 14.06 2.73
CA PRO A 11 7.92 12.67 2.61
C PRO A 11 9.46 12.59 2.72
N VAL A 12 10.03 13.22 3.75
CA VAL A 12 11.48 13.32 3.94
C VAL A 12 11.82 12.99 5.39
N ASP A 13 12.34 11.78 5.60
CA ASP A 13 12.73 11.31 6.93
C ASP A 13 13.99 12.05 7.45
N ASN A 14 14.77 12.70 6.56
CA ASN A 14 16.08 13.29 6.86
C ASN A 14 16.26 14.67 6.21
N ILE A 15 15.58 15.69 6.73
CA ILE A 15 15.84 17.09 6.33
C ILE A 15 17.16 17.56 6.97
N ASN A 16 18.06 18.11 6.15
CA ASN A 16 19.22 18.84 6.67
C ASN A 16 18.76 20.20 7.25
N THR A 17 18.52 20.22 8.56
CA THR A 17 18.01 21.40 9.27
C THR A 17 18.97 22.59 9.22
N ALA A 18 20.28 22.36 9.18
CA ALA A 18 21.28 23.43 9.06
C ALA A 18 21.18 24.14 7.69
N ALA A 19 21.13 23.36 6.60
CA ALA A 19 20.94 23.91 5.26
C ALA A 19 19.58 24.60 5.09
N PHE A 20 18.54 24.07 5.73
CA PHE A 20 17.21 24.70 5.75
C PHE A 20 17.22 26.05 6.46
N CYS A 21 17.78 26.13 7.67
CA CYS A 21 17.90 27.39 8.43
C CYS A 21 18.76 28.42 7.70
N GLU A 22 19.84 27.98 7.06
CA GLU A 22 20.72 28.81 6.23
C GLU A 22 19.95 29.40 5.04
N ALA A 23 19.20 28.57 4.31
CA ALA A 23 18.36 29.03 3.19
C ALA A 23 17.25 30.01 3.64
N LEU A 24 16.63 29.76 4.81
CA LEU A 24 15.63 30.65 5.39
C LEU A 24 16.24 32.02 5.72
N LYS A 25 17.42 32.04 6.34
CA LYS A 25 18.15 33.26 6.67
C LYS A 25 18.46 34.08 5.41
N TYR A 26 19.06 33.46 4.40
CA TYR A 26 19.36 34.12 3.12
C TYR A 26 18.11 34.68 2.43
N THR A 27 16.99 33.97 2.52
CA THR A 27 15.70 34.42 1.96
C THR A 27 15.16 35.65 2.70
N LEU A 28 15.22 35.65 4.04
CA LEU A 28 14.75 36.78 4.87
C LEU A 28 15.65 38.01 4.72
N ASP A 29 16.96 37.81 4.63
CA ASP A 29 17.96 38.87 4.44
C ASP A 29 17.98 39.40 2.99
N LYS A 30 17.20 38.80 2.08
CA LYS A 30 17.18 39.06 0.63
C LYS A 30 18.52 38.80 -0.08
N ASP A 31 19.48 38.16 0.59
CA ASP A 31 20.76 37.72 0.04
C ASP A 31 20.64 36.32 -0.58
N THR A 32 20.00 36.27 -1.75
CA THR A 32 19.75 34.98 -2.45
C THR A 32 20.94 34.49 -3.28
N ALA A 33 22.04 35.25 -3.35
CA ALA A 33 23.22 34.90 -4.13
C ALA A 33 23.92 33.64 -3.60
N ASN A 34 23.81 33.40 -2.30
CA ASN A 34 24.45 32.29 -1.58
C ASN A 34 23.54 31.06 -1.40
N LEU A 35 22.33 31.07 -1.97
CA LEU A 35 21.47 29.89 -1.94
C LEU A 35 22.10 28.73 -2.71
N LYS A 36 22.28 27.59 -2.02
CA LYS A 36 22.78 26.34 -2.61
C LYS A 36 21.85 25.79 -3.69
N ILE A 37 20.55 26.09 -3.60
CA ILE A 37 19.54 25.77 -4.61
C ILE A 37 18.88 27.08 -5.01
N LYS A 38 19.03 27.45 -6.28
CA LYS A 38 18.39 28.64 -6.83
C LYS A 38 16.90 28.39 -7.04
N ALA A 39 16.10 29.45 -7.03
CA ALA A 39 14.65 29.36 -7.24
C ALA A 39 14.27 28.70 -8.58
N SER A 40 15.08 28.90 -9.63
CA SER A 40 14.91 28.24 -10.94
C SER A 40 15.02 26.72 -10.88
N ASP A 41 15.81 26.20 -9.94
CA ASP A 41 16.15 24.78 -9.84
C ASP A 41 15.32 24.09 -8.75
N ALA A 42 14.75 24.87 -7.83
CA ALA A 42 13.98 24.38 -6.69
C ALA A 42 12.84 23.46 -7.11
N GLY A 43 12.11 23.78 -8.19
CA GLY A 43 11.03 22.92 -8.70
C GLY A 43 11.52 21.53 -9.12
N ASN A 44 12.63 21.46 -9.86
CA ASN A 44 13.23 20.19 -10.30
C ASN A 44 13.80 19.40 -9.13
N VAL A 45 14.43 20.08 -8.17
CA VAL A 45 14.96 19.44 -6.96
C VAL A 45 13.83 18.84 -6.13
N VAL A 46 12.75 19.59 -5.90
CA VAL A 46 11.58 19.09 -5.14
C VAL A 46 10.96 17.88 -5.85
N MET A 47 10.73 17.95 -7.16
CA MET A 47 10.21 16.82 -7.94
C MET A 47 11.12 15.58 -7.81
N THR A 48 12.43 15.78 -7.95
CA THR A 48 13.41 14.68 -7.85
C THR A 48 13.43 14.05 -6.46
N VAL A 49 13.39 14.86 -5.40
CA VAL A 49 13.34 14.37 -4.02
C VAL A 49 12.05 13.62 -3.74
N MET A 50 10.90 14.13 -4.20
CA MET A 50 9.61 13.44 -4.05
C MET A 50 9.58 12.11 -4.80
N GLN A 51 10.08 12.06 -6.03
CA GLN A 51 10.19 10.81 -6.79
C GLN A 51 11.09 9.78 -6.09
N ARG A 52 12.25 10.21 -5.57
CA ARG A 52 13.13 9.31 -4.82
C ARG A 52 12.46 8.81 -3.54
N ALA A 53 11.79 9.68 -2.79
CA ALA A 53 11.08 9.29 -1.58
C ALA A 53 9.96 8.26 -1.88
N GLU A 54 9.20 8.46 -2.96
CA GLU A 54 8.18 7.50 -3.40
C GLU A 54 8.79 6.16 -3.82
N GLN A 55 9.90 6.19 -4.56
CA GLN A 55 10.64 4.98 -4.95
C GLN A 55 11.23 4.24 -3.74
N GLU A 56 11.86 4.96 -2.81
CA GLU A 56 12.41 4.38 -1.58
C GLU A 56 11.31 3.76 -0.73
N LYS A 57 10.17 4.44 -0.59
CA LYS A 57 9.01 3.89 0.10
C LYS A 57 8.49 2.63 -0.60
N ALA A 58 8.28 2.68 -1.92
CA ALA A 58 7.84 1.52 -2.70
C ALA A 58 8.82 0.33 -2.58
N MET A 59 10.13 0.59 -2.55
CA MET A 59 11.14 -0.46 -2.34
C MET A 59 11.09 -1.06 -0.93
N LYS A 60 10.95 -0.22 0.10
CA LYS A 60 10.78 -0.67 1.49
C LYS A 60 9.51 -1.52 1.65
N ASP A 61 8.39 -1.04 1.11
CA ASP A 61 7.10 -1.74 1.14
C ASP A 61 7.19 -3.08 0.38
N LEU A 62 7.85 -3.10 -0.79
CA LEU A 62 8.07 -4.34 -1.54
C LEU A 62 8.92 -5.35 -0.75
N ALA A 63 10.00 -4.89 -0.11
CA ALA A 63 10.86 -5.76 0.71
C ALA A 63 10.10 -6.32 1.91
N ALA A 64 9.36 -5.47 2.63
CA ALA A 64 8.52 -5.88 3.76
C ALA A 64 7.44 -6.89 3.33
N ASN A 65 6.75 -6.64 2.21
CA ASN A 65 5.72 -7.52 1.68
C ASN A 65 6.28 -8.89 1.26
N LYS A 66 7.47 -8.93 0.66
CA LYS A 66 8.15 -10.21 0.32
C LYS A 66 8.47 -11.03 1.58
N ILE A 67 8.97 -10.39 2.63
CA ILE A 67 9.24 -11.05 3.91
C ILE A 67 7.93 -11.54 4.52
N TRP A 68 6.88 -10.71 4.51
CA TRP A 68 5.56 -11.08 5.03
C TRP A 68 5.01 -12.32 4.31
N LEU A 69 5.03 -12.34 2.97
CA LEU A 69 4.57 -13.49 2.18
C LEU A 69 5.42 -14.74 2.43
N ALA A 70 6.74 -14.59 2.56
CA ALA A 70 7.64 -15.70 2.86
C ALA A 70 7.40 -16.32 4.23
N ASN A 71 7.01 -15.52 5.23
CA ASN A 71 6.64 -15.98 6.56
C ASN A 71 5.20 -16.49 6.61
N ASN A 72 4.29 -15.91 5.82
CA ASN A 72 2.88 -16.29 5.85
C ASN A 72 2.65 -17.70 5.30
N LYS A 73 3.35 -18.09 4.24
CA LYS A 73 3.28 -19.46 3.69
C LYS A 73 3.72 -20.55 4.64
N THR A 74 4.48 -20.24 5.69
CA THR A 74 4.91 -21.24 6.68
C THR A 74 3.90 -21.43 7.81
N LYS A 75 2.83 -20.63 7.85
CA LYS A 75 1.81 -20.75 8.90
C LYS A 75 0.94 -22.00 8.68
N PRO A 76 0.51 -22.69 9.74
CA PRO A 76 -0.38 -23.84 9.63
C PRO A 76 -1.67 -23.51 8.88
N GLY A 77 -2.05 -24.35 7.92
CA GLY A 77 -3.28 -24.21 7.15
C GLY A 77 -3.19 -23.25 5.96
N VAL A 78 -2.09 -22.50 5.81
CA VAL A 78 -1.85 -21.69 4.61
C VAL A 78 -1.43 -22.58 3.44
N LYS A 79 -2.04 -22.34 2.29
CA LYS A 79 -1.76 -23.00 1.00
C LYS A 79 -1.36 -21.91 0.01
N GLU A 80 -0.48 -22.25 -0.93
CA GLU A 80 -0.03 -21.35 -2.00
C GLU A 80 -0.39 -21.96 -3.37
N THR A 81 -0.98 -21.16 -4.24
CA THR A 81 -1.30 -21.57 -5.62
C THR A 81 -0.11 -21.34 -6.56
N ALA A 82 -0.22 -21.80 -7.80
CA ALA A 82 0.82 -21.58 -8.81
C ALA A 82 1.05 -20.10 -9.18
N SER A 83 0.07 -19.22 -8.94
CA SER A 83 0.21 -17.78 -9.15
C SER A 83 0.90 -17.06 -8.00
N GLY A 84 1.13 -17.76 -6.88
CA GLY A 84 1.62 -17.19 -5.62
C GLY A 84 0.51 -16.69 -4.68
N LEU A 85 -0.77 -16.88 -5.02
CA LEU A 85 -1.87 -16.59 -4.10
C LEU A 85 -1.78 -17.50 -2.87
N GLN A 86 -1.68 -16.89 -1.70
CA GLN A 86 -1.74 -17.61 -0.43
C GLN A 86 -3.13 -17.50 0.18
N TYR A 87 -3.68 -18.62 0.63
CA TYR A 87 -5.00 -18.67 1.26
C TYR A 87 -5.03 -19.67 2.41
N GLN A 88 -5.96 -19.46 3.34
CA GLN A 88 -6.24 -20.39 4.43
C GLN A 88 -7.73 -20.70 4.42
N VAL A 89 -8.12 -21.92 4.76
CA VAL A 89 -9.53 -22.26 4.95
C VAL A 89 -9.85 -22.11 6.44
N ILE A 90 -10.72 -21.17 6.79
CA ILE A 90 -11.17 -20.97 8.18
C ILE A 90 -12.39 -21.85 8.46
N THR A 91 -13.33 -21.87 7.53
CA THR A 91 -14.52 -22.73 7.58
C THR A 91 -14.87 -23.15 6.17
N GLU A 92 -14.96 -24.46 5.93
CA GLU A 92 -15.30 -24.98 4.61
C GLU A 92 -16.82 -25.04 4.44
N GLY A 93 -17.31 -24.44 3.36
CA GLY A 93 -18.70 -24.53 2.92
C GLY A 93 -18.97 -25.82 2.17
N THR A 94 -20.25 -26.06 1.85
CA THR A 94 -20.71 -27.30 1.19
C THR A 94 -21.35 -27.06 -0.16
N GLY A 95 -21.50 -25.80 -0.59
CA GLY A 95 -22.08 -25.48 -1.89
C GLY A 95 -21.08 -25.60 -3.04
N GLU A 96 -21.56 -25.39 -4.25
CA GLU A 96 -20.73 -25.44 -5.45
C GLU A 96 -19.66 -24.35 -5.45
N LYS A 97 -18.55 -24.61 -6.15
CA LYS A 97 -17.51 -23.60 -6.38
C LYS A 97 -17.93 -22.70 -7.54
N PRO A 98 -17.85 -21.37 -7.40
CA PRO A 98 -18.21 -20.46 -8.48
C PRO A 98 -17.19 -20.55 -9.63
N LYS A 99 -17.65 -20.28 -10.85
CA LYS A 99 -16.81 -20.05 -12.03
C LYS A 99 -16.40 -18.57 -12.09
N ALA A 100 -15.30 -18.29 -12.78
CA ALA A 100 -14.83 -16.91 -13.01
C ALA A 100 -15.90 -15.97 -13.61
N THR A 101 -16.87 -16.51 -14.36
CA THR A 101 -17.94 -15.74 -15.02
C THR A 101 -19.16 -15.52 -14.14
N ASP A 102 -19.21 -16.12 -12.95
CA ASP A 102 -20.41 -16.07 -12.11
C ASP A 102 -20.50 -14.74 -11.37
N LYS A 103 -21.74 -14.40 -10.99
CA LYS A 103 -22.01 -13.34 -10.03
C LYS A 103 -21.98 -13.94 -8.63
N VAL A 104 -21.12 -13.41 -7.77
CA VAL A 104 -20.97 -13.88 -6.38
C VAL A 104 -21.48 -12.83 -5.41
N THR A 105 -21.84 -13.26 -4.20
CA THR A 105 -22.21 -12.39 -3.09
C THR A 105 -21.35 -12.75 -1.89
N VAL A 106 -20.63 -11.79 -1.33
CA VAL A 106 -19.68 -12.02 -0.24
C VAL A 106 -19.79 -10.96 0.85
N THR A 107 -19.28 -11.28 2.02
CA THR A 107 -18.83 -10.30 3.01
C THR A 107 -17.32 -10.44 3.16
N TYR A 108 -16.61 -9.33 3.38
CA TYR A 108 -15.15 -9.31 3.47
C TYR A 108 -14.63 -8.16 4.33
N THR A 109 -13.37 -8.31 4.76
CA THR A 109 -12.55 -7.26 5.35
C THR A 109 -11.18 -7.29 4.67
N GLY A 110 -10.75 -6.17 4.12
CA GLY A 110 -9.43 -5.97 3.53
C GLY A 110 -8.49 -5.25 4.50
N THR A 111 -7.36 -5.87 4.81
CA THR A 111 -6.31 -5.31 5.66
C THR A 111 -4.98 -5.26 4.94
N LEU A 112 -4.17 -4.24 5.22
CA LEU A 112 -2.75 -4.23 4.88
C LEU A 112 -1.98 -5.26 5.74
N THR A 113 -0.72 -5.52 5.39
CA THR A 113 0.14 -6.49 6.10
C THR A 113 0.44 -6.10 7.55
N ASP A 114 0.24 -4.83 7.91
CA ASP A 114 0.35 -4.30 9.27
C ASP A 114 -0.97 -4.38 10.08
N GLY A 115 -2.04 -4.88 9.47
CA GLY A 115 -3.37 -5.01 10.08
C GLY A 115 -4.30 -3.80 9.87
N THR A 116 -3.83 -2.72 9.25
CA THR A 116 -4.67 -1.55 8.95
C THR A 116 -5.78 -1.94 7.99
N ILE A 117 -7.04 -1.75 8.39
CA ILE A 117 -8.20 -1.97 7.52
C ILE A 117 -8.23 -0.85 6.47
N PHE A 118 -8.24 -1.24 5.20
CA PHE A 118 -8.41 -0.30 4.08
C PHE A 118 -9.80 -0.36 3.45
N ASP A 119 -10.50 -1.49 3.60
CA ASP A 119 -11.85 -1.69 3.08
C ASP A 119 -12.59 -2.78 3.86
N SER A 120 -13.92 -2.70 3.96
CA SER A 120 -14.74 -3.74 4.56
C SER A 120 -16.21 -3.59 4.18
N SER A 121 -16.90 -4.73 4.05
CA SER A 121 -18.33 -4.74 3.75
C SER A 121 -19.17 -4.76 5.03
N ALA A 122 -20.01 -3.74 5.26
CA ALA A 122 -20.98 -3.74 6.36
C ALA A 122 -22.21 -4.65 6.10
N SER A 123 -22.45 -4.99 4.83
CA SER A 123 -23.53 -5.88 4.38
C SER A 123 -23.06 -6.65 3.14
N PRO A 124 -23.69 -7.79 2.81
CA PRO A 124 -23.29 -8.58 1.65
C PRO A 124 -23.28 -7.74 0.36
N ILE A 125 -22.21 -7.84 -0.41
CA ILE A 125 -22.04 -7.17 -1.70
C ILE A 125 -21.97 -8.19 -2.83
N SER A 126 -22.55 -7.85 -3.99
CA SER A 126 -22.51 -8.71 -5.17
C SER A 126 -21.78 -8.07 -6.34
N PHE A 127 -20.96 -8.86 -7.04
CA PHE A 127 -20.22 -8.43 -8.23
C PHE A 127 -19.96 -9.62 -9.18
N GLU A 128 -19.58 -9.31 -10.41
CA GLU A 128 -19.11 -10.31 -11.37
C GLU A 128 -17.67 -10.70 -11.06
N LEU A 129 -17.38 -12.00 -10.93
CA LEU A 129 -16.08 -12.46 -10.42
C LEU A 129 -14.91 -12.20 -11.39
N ASN A 130 -15.18 -11.95 -12.67
CA ASN A 130 -14.18 -11.58 -13.69
C ASN A 130 -13.92 -10.06 -13.78
N LYS A 131 -14.56 -9.23 -12.93
CA LYS A 131 -14.38 -7.77 -12.90
C LYS A 131 -13.65 -7.27 -11.65
N VAL A 132 -13.07 -8.17 -10.87
CA VAL A 132 -12.31 -7.86 -9.65
C VAL A 132 -10.82 -8.17 -9.82
N ILE A 133 -10.03 -7.86 -8.79
CA ILE A 133 -8.58 -8.09 -8.82
C ILE A 133 -8.25 -9.58 -9.02
N PRO A 134 -7.13 -9.92 -9.68
CA PRO A 134 -6.81 -11.31 -10.05
C PRO A 134 -6.83 -12.29 -8.87
N GLY A 135 -6.31 -11.87 -7.71
CA GLY A 135 -6.31 -12.71 -6.50
C GLY A 135 -7.72 -13.05 -5.99
N TRP A 136 -8.70 -12.15 -6.19
CA TRP A 136 -10.10 -12.43 -5.86
C TRP A 136 -10.73 -13.36 -6.89
N THR A 137 -10.52 -13.09 -8.18
CA THR A 137 -11.01 -13.95 -9.26
C THR A 137 -10.52 -15.37 -9.07
N GLU A 138 -9.24 -15.58 -8.75
CA GLU A 138 -8.69 -16.90 -8.47
C GLU A 138 -9.19 -17.47 -7.13
N GLY A 139 -9.03 -16.73 -6.03
CA GLY A 139 -9.28 -17.24 -4.68
C GLY A 139 -10.72 -17.66 -4.44
N ILE A 140 -11.69 -16.88 -4.92
CA ILE A 140 -13.11 -17.18 -4.72
C ILE A 140 -13.54 -18.44 -5.49
N GLN A 141 -12.94 -18.74 -6.64
CA GLN A 141 -13.18 -20.00 -7.36
C GLN A 141 -12.71 -21.23 -6.58
N LEU A 142 -11.83 -21.05 -5.59
CA LEU A 142 -11.40 -22.15 -4.71
C LEU A 142 -12.41 -22.41 -3.59
N MET A 143 -13.29 -21.46 -3.28
CA MET A 143 -14.20 -21.47 -2.15
C MET A 143 -15.54 -22.14 -2.50
N PRO A 144 -15.88 -23.29 -1.89
CA PRO A 144 -17.26 -23.77 -1.88
C PRO A 144 -18.20 -22.69 -1.31
N VAL A 145 -19.39 -22.52 -1.88
CA VAL A 145 -20.38 -21.57 -1.32
C VAL A 145 -20.63 -21.88 0.16
N GLY A 146 -20.61 -20.82 0.98
CA GLY A 146 -20.69 -20.88 2.44
C GLY A 146 -19.34 -20.93 3.16
N SER A 147 -18.23 -20.95 2.43
CA SER A 147 -16.89 -20.95 3.03
C SER A 147 -16.49 -19.60 3.62
N LYS A 148 -15.61 -19.64 4.61
CA LYS A 148 -14.81 -18.52 5.10
C LYS A 148 -13.33 -18.85 4.94
N TYR A 149 -12.61 -18.00 4.23
CA TYR A 149 -11.17 -18.10 3.99
C TYR A 149 -10.46 -16.91 4.67
#